data_AF-A0A961UYT6-F1
#
_entry.id   AF-A0A961UYT6-F1
#
_cell.length_a   1.000
_cell.length_b   1.000
_cell.length_c   1.000
_cell.angle_alpha   90.00
_cell.angle_beta   90.00
_cell.angle_gamma   90.00
#
_symmetry.space_group_name_H-M   'P 1'
#
loop_
_entity.id
_entity.type
_entity.pdbx_description
1 polymer ?
#
loop_
_entity_poly.entity_id
_entity_poly.type
_entity_poly.pdbx_seq_one_letter_code
_entity_poly.pdbx_strand_id
1 'polypeptide(L)'
;MGKWVYSFGDGEAEGRAGMRELLGGKGANLAEMASLGLPVPPGFTLTTEICTFFYNNGRTYPDDLADQVKAALAATEEKTGRKFGDNDMPLLVSVRSGARTSMPGMMDTVLNLG
;
A
#
# COMPACT_ATOMS: atom_id res chain seq x y z
N MET A 1 8.83 -10.94 13.62
CA MET A 1 8.38 -10.77 12.22
C MET A 1 7.21 -9.79 12.27
N GLY A 2 7.39 -8.59 11.73
CA GLY A 2 6.42 -7.50 11.82
C GLY A 2 5.54 -7.47 10.57
N LYS A 3 4.27 -7.06 10.69
CA LYS A 3 3.40 -6.87 9.52
C LYS A 3 3.58 -5.44 9.00
N TRP A 4 4.18 -5.32 7.82
CA TRP A 4 4.54 -4.04 7.20
C TRP A 4 3.59 -3.62 6.07
N VAL A 5 2.88 -4.59 5.48
CA VAL A 5 2.01 -4.36 4.32
C VAL A 5 0.58 -4.77 4.64
N TYR A 6 -0.37 -3.90 4.27
CA TYR A 6 -1.80 -4.08 4.49
C TYR A 6 -2.57 -3.88 3.19
N SER A 7 -3.19 -4.94 2.70
CA SER A 7 -3.91 -5.01 1.45
C SER A 7 -5.36 -4.52 1.59
N PHE A 8 -5.93 -4.04 0.49
CA PHE A 8 -7.34 -3.64 0.38
C PHE A 8 -7.85 -3.85 -1.05
N GLY A 9 -9.17 -3.96 -1.21
CA GLY A 9 -9.86 -4.05 -2.48
C GLY A 9 -10.70 -5.32 -2.63
N ASP A 10 -11.61 -5.29 -3.60
CA ASP A 10 -12.58 -6.37 -3.88
C ASP A 10 -13.45 -6.73 -2.66
N GLY A 11 -13.98 -5.71 -1.98
CA GLY A 11 -14.82 -5.89 -0.79
C GLY A 11 -14.10 -6.23 0.50
N GLU A 12 -12.77 -6.38 0.47
CA GLU A 12 -11.97 -6.80 1.63
C GLU A 12 -10.85 -5.80 1.96
N ALA A 13 -10.46 -5.72 3.23
CA ALA A 13 -9.23 -5.05 3.64
C ALA A 13 -8.63 -5.63 4.93
N GLU A 14 -7.31 -5.59 5.01
CA GLU A 14 -6.57 -5.98 6.23
C GLU A 14 -6.47 -4.82 7.24
N GLY A 15 -6.80 -3.60 6.80
CA GLY A 15 -6.84 -2.37 7.60
C GLY A 15 -8.27 -1.90 7.89
N ARG A 16 -8.40 -0.79 8.63
CA ARG A 16 -9.69 -0.13 8.93
C ARG A 16 -9.49 1.34 9.25
N ALA A 17 -10.56 2.13 9.27
CA ALA A 17 -10.50 3.57 9.58
C ALA A 17 -9.80 3.90 10.91
N GLY A 18 -9.87 3.02 11.91
CA GLY A 18 -9.20 3.21 13.20
C GLY A 18 -7.67 3.13 13.16
N MET A 19 -7.07 2.67 12.06
CA MET A 19 -5.63 2.43 11.93
C MET A 19 -4.87 3.60 11.29
N ARG A 20 -5.36 4.84 11.46
CA ARG A 20 -4.73 6.05 10.87
C ARG A 20 -3.29 6.29 11.27
N GLU A 21 -2.92 5.91 12.49
CA GLU A 21 -1.53 6.03 12.95
C GLU A 21 -0.60 5.12 12.15
N LEU A 22 -1.07 3.90 11.84
CA LEU A 22 -0.27 2.87 11.19
C LEU A 22 -0.31 2.97 9.67
N LEU A 23 -1.47 3.29 9.08
CA LEU A 23 -1.69 3.29 7.62
C LEU A 23 -1.71 4.70 7.00
N GLY A 24 -1.60 5.73 7.83
CA GLY A 24 -1.88 7.10 7.43
C GLY A 24 -3.38 7.34 7.14
N GLY A 25 -3.73 8.60 6.90
CA GLY A 25 -5.13 8.97 6.65
C GLY A 25 -5.69 8.38 5.34
N LYS A 26 -4.87 8.28 4.29
CA LYS A 26 -5.28 7.74 2.99
C LYS A 26 -5.44 6.22 3.03
N GLY A 27 -4.44 5.50 3.55
CA GLY A 27 -4.48 4.04 3.63
C GLY A 27 -5.61 3.54 4.51
N ALA A 28 -5.83 4.17 5.68
CA ALA A 28 -6.94 3.83 6.56
C ALA A 28 -8.31 4.06 5.89
N ASN A 29 -8.47 5.15 5.14
CA ASN A 29 -9.72 5.43 4.43
C ASN A 29 -9.93 4.48 3.23
N LEU A 30 -8.88 4.11 2.49
CA LEU A 30 -8.97 3.12 1.41
C LEU A 30 -9.41 1.76 1.93
N ALA A 31 -8.82 1.32 3.05
CA ALA A 31 -9.21 0.08 3.70
C ALA A 31 -10.66 0.10 4.19
N GLU A 32 -11.12 1.23 4.75
CA GLU A 32 -12.51 1.42 5.16
C GLU A 32 -13.46 1.34 3.96
N MET A 33 -13.17 2.09 2.88
CA MET A 33 -14.00 2.09 1.68
C MET A 33 -14.09 0.70 1.04
N ALA A 34 -12.96 -0.03 0.96
CA ALA A 34 -12.94 -1.39 0.45
C ALA A 34 -13.77 -2.34 1.33
N SER A 35 -13.63 -2.27 2.66
CA SER A 35 -14.42 -3.07 3.61
C SER A 35 -15.93 -2.78 3.56
N LEU A 36 -16.31 -1.56 3.17
CA LEU A 36 -17.71 -1.17 2.94
C LEU A 36 -18.25 -1.64 1.58
N GLY A 37 -17.46 -2.35 0.78
CA GLY A 37 -17.88 -2.83 -0.54
C GLY A 37 -17.93 -1.74 -1.62
N LEU A 38 -17.32 -0.56 -1.37
CA LEU A 38 -17.21 0.47 -2.39
C LEU A 38 -16.22 0.00 -3.49
N PRO A 39 -16.40 0.43 -4.75
CA PRO A 39 -15.54 0.04 -5.86
C PRO A 39 -14.17 0.72 -5.77
N VAL A 40 -13.32 0.22 -4.88
CA VAL A 40 -11.94 0.65 -4.68
C VAL A 40 -11.04 -0.28 -5.49
N PRO A 41 -10.20 0.23 -6.42
CA PRO A 41 -9.20 -0.58 -7.10
C PRO A 41 -8.28 -1.28 -6.08
N PRO A 42 -7.97 -2.56 -6.26
CA PRO A 42 -7.14 -3.31 -5.32
C PRO A 42 -5.74 -2.72 -5.22
N GLY A 43 -5.16 -2.82 -4.02
CA GLY A 43 -3.82 -2.35 -3.73
C GLY A 43 -3.44 -2.62 -2.28
N PHE A 44 -2.38 -1.96 -1.81
CA PHE A 44 -1.87 -2.15 -0.47
C PHE A 44 -1.21 -0.89 0.08
N THR A 45 -1.12 -0.81 1.41
CA THR A 45 -0.49 0.27 2.17
C THR A 45 0.73 -0.27 2.90
N LEU A 46 1.86 0.43 2.75
CA LEU A 46 3.05 0.25 3.57
C LEU A 46 2.88 1.06 4.87
N THR A 47 3.11 0.45 6.03
CA THR A 47 2.89 1.13 7.32
C THR A 47 3.83 2.31 7.54
N THR A 48 3.39 3.26 8.36
CA THR A 48 4.19 4.39 8.82
C THR A 48 5.44 3.94 9.60
N GLU A 49 5.38 2.77 10.25
CA GLU A 49 6.50 2.20 11.00
C GLU A 49 7.70 1.87 10.11
N ILE A 50 7.49 1.55 8.82
CA ILE A 50 8.61 1.37 7.87
C ILE A 50 9.38 2.68 7.70
N CYS A 51 8.68 3.82 7.66
CA CYS A 51 9.34 5.12 7.58
C CYS A 51 10.18 5.39 8.82
N THR A 52 9.64 5.11 10.01
CA THR A 52 10.38 5.20 11.28
C THR A 52 11.59 4.26 11.28
N PHE A 53 11.41 3.00 10.88
CA PHE A 53 12.50 2.03 10.76
C PHE A 53 13.59 2.54 9.83
N PHE A 54 13.21 3.05 8.65
CA PHE A 54 14.14 3.55 7.65
C PHE A 54 15.03 4.65 8.22
N TYR A 55 14.46 5.65 8.90
CA TYR A 55 15.27 6.72 9.51
C TYR A 55 16.11 6.24 10.69
N ASN A 56 15.62 5.31 11.50
CA ASN A 56 16.33 4.80 12.68
C ASN A 56 17.46 3.81 12.32
N ASN A 57 17.39 3.15 11.16
CA ASN A 57 18.33 2.10 10.76
C ASN A 57 19.20 2.53 9.57
N GLY A 58 19.62 3.80 9.55
CA GLY A 58 20.58 4.28 8.54
C GLY A 58 20.05 4.23 7.10
N ARG A 59 18.74 4.46 6.91
CA ARG A 59 18.07 4.44 5.61
C ARG A 59 18.04 3.06 4.95
N THR A 60 17.87 2.02 5.78
CA THR A 60 17.68 0.64 5.34
C THR A 60 16.24 0.19 5.60
N TYR A 61 15.83 -0.93 5.00
CA TYR A 61 14.50 -1.49 5.17
C TYR A 61 14.57 -2.78 6.02
N PRO A 62 13.48 -3.17 6.70
CA PRO A 62 13.40 -4.47 7.34
C PRO A 62 13.63 -5.59 6.31
N ASP A 63 14.38 -6.63 6.69
CA ASP A 63 14.76 -7.72 5.79
C ASP A 63 13.55 -8.45 5.18
N ASP A 64 12.43 -8.50 5.92
CA ASP A 64 11.18 -9.16 5.52
C ASP A 64 10.21 -8.25 4.74
N LEU A 65 10.53 -6.95 4.54
CA LEU A 65 9.65 -6.03 3.83
C LEU A 65 9.49 -6.40 2.36
N ALA A 66 10.59 -6.74 1.68
CA ALA A 66 10.58 -7.01 0.25
C ALA A 66 9.65 -8.17 -0.11
N ASP A 67 9.65 -9.23 0.71
CA ASP A 67 8.82 -10.40 0.47
C ASP A 67 7.34 -10.12 0.76
N GLN A 68 7.02 -9.28 1.76
CA GLN A 68 5.66 -8.83 2.01
C GLN A 68 5.12 -7.96 0.86
N VAL A 69 5.95 -7.06 0.30
CA VAL A 69 5.55 -6.25 -0.85
C VAL A 69 5.31 -7.12 -2.09
N LYS A 70 6.17 -8.11 -2.36
CA LYS A 70 5.95 -9.07 -3.46
C LYS A 70 4.66 -9.86 -3.28
N ALA A 71 4.37 -10.33 -2.07
CA ALA A 71 3.13 -11.05 -1.79
C ALA A 71 1.88 -10.18 -2.02
N ALA A 72 1.90 -8.92 -1.56
CA ALA A 72 0.80 -7.99 -1.77
C ALA A 72 0.62 -7.58 -3.24
N LEU A 73 1.73 -7.45 -3.98
CA LEU A 73 1.69 -7.20 -5.42
C LEU A 73 1.07 -8.40 -6.15
N ALA A 74 1.48 -9.63 -5.83
CA ALA A 74 0.90 -10.85 -6.41
C ALA A 74 -0.61 -10.96 -6.13
N ALA A 75 -1.05 -10.62 -4.92
CA ALA A 75 -2.48 -10.57 -4.61
C ALA A 75 -3.24 -9.50 -5.43
N THR A 76 -2.57 -8.38 -5.74
CA THR A 76 -3.15 -7.34 -6.62
C THR A 76 -3.22 -7.81 -8.06
N GLU A 77 -2.20 -8.51 -8.55
CA GLU A 77 -2.19 -9.15 -9.87
C GLU A 77 -3.35 -10.14 -10.03
N GLU A 78 -3.56 -11.01 -9.03
CA GLU A 78 -4.65 -11.98 -9.01
C GLU A 78 -6.03 -11.30 -9.07
N LYS A 79 -6.26 -10.28 -8.23
CA LYS A 79 -7.53 -9.53 -8.21
C LYS A 79 -7.80 -8.74 -9.49
N THR A 80 -6.75 -8.35 -10.22
CA THR A 80 -6.89 -7.53 -11.44
C THR A 80 -6.82 -8.36 -12.73
N GLY A 81 -6.33 -9.59 -12.68
CA GLY A 81 -6.02 -10.40 -13.86
C GLY A 81 -4.90 -9.81 -14.72
N ARG A 82 -4.02 -8.99 -14.13
CA ARG A 82 -2.91 -8.29 -14.81
C ARG A 82 -1.60 -8.59 -14.11
N LYS A 83 -0.46 -8.43 -14.80
CA LYS A 83 0.86 -8.70 -14.23
C LYS A 83 1.78 -7.49 -14.30
N PHE A 84 2.51 -7.25 -13.22
CA PHE A 84 3.45 -6.15 -13.09
C PHE A 84 4.70 -6.46 -13.94
N GLY A 85 5.04 -5.55 -14.86
CA GLY A 85 6.10 -5.75 -15.84
C GLY A 85 5.75 -6.68 -17.02
N ASP A 86 4.48 -7.06 -17.19
CA ASP A 86 4.01 -7.82 -18.35
C ASP A 86 3.75 -6.91 -19.56
N ASN A 87 4.15 -7.32 -20.77
CA ASN A 87 4.04 -6.49 -21.97
C ASN A 87 2.65 -6.53 -22.62
N ASP A 88 1.89 -7.60 -22.43
CA ASP A 88 0.61 -7.82 -23.10
C ASP A 88 -0.56 -7.39 -22.22
N MET A 89 -0.50 -7.73 -20.93
CA MET A 89 -1.51 -7.41 -19.91
C MET A 89 -0.87 -6.73 -18.68
N PRO A 90 -0.28 -5.52 -18.84
CA PRO A 90 0.41 -4.84 -17.77
C PRO A 90 -0.52 -4.47 -16.61
N LEU A 91 -0.02 -4.69 -15.40
CA LEU A 91 -0.49 -4.05 -14.17
C LEU A 91 0.32 -2.78 -13.96
N LEU A 92 -0.35 -1.63 -14.06
CA LEU A 92 0.22 -0.34 -13.68
C LEU A 92 -0.31 0.06 -12.31
N VAL A 93 0.58 0.57 -11.46
CA VAL A 93 0.24 1.03 -10.12
C VAL A 93 0.45 2.54 -9.98
N SER A 94 -0.29 3.13 -9.04
CA SER A 94 -0.01 4.48 -8.56
C SER A 94 0.63 4.41 -7.18
N VAL A 95 1.71 5.17 -6.98
CA VAL A 95 2.38 5.30 -5.68
C VAL A 95 2.03 6.66 -5.08
N ARG A 96 1.43 6.65 -3.89
CA ARG A 96 0.87 7.84 -3.25
C ARG A 96 1.36 7.93 -1.82
N SER A 97 1.97 9.07 -1.47
CA SER A 97 2.33 9.36 -0.08
C SER A 97 1.09 9.52 0.79
N GLY A 98 1.16 9.05 2.04
CA GLY A 98 0.07 9.13 3.00
C GLY A 98 0.62 9.18 4.43
N ALA A 99 0.56 10.35 5.06
CA ALA A 99 0.89 10.51 6.47
C ALA A 99 -0.37 10.44 7.35
N ARG A 100 -0.16 10.35 8.67
CA ARG A 100 -1.22 10.44 9.70
C ARG A 100 -2.06 11.72 9.54
N THR A 101 -1.36 12.83 9.33
CA THR A 101 -1.92 14.17 9.07
C THR A 101 -1.43 14.67 7.72
N SER A 102 -2.24 15.50 7.06
CA SER A 102 -1.84 16.10 5.78
C SER A 102 -0.62 16.99 5.99
N MET A 103 0.47 16.71 5.29
CA MET A 103 1.71 17.48 5.35
C MET A 103 2.03 18.07 3.97
N PRO A 104 2.17 19.41 3.85
CA PRO A 104 2.78 20.02 2.68
C PRO A 104 4.22 19.51 2.49
N GLY A 105 4.64 19.28 1.24
CA GLY A 105 6.02 18.83 0.91
C GLY A 105 6.25 17.32 0.92
N MET A 106 5.19 16.51 1.02
CA MET A 106 5.30 15.07 0.76
C MET A 106 5.51 14.78 -0.73
N MET A 107 6.07 13.61 -1.04
CA MET A 107 6.27 13.14 -2.42
C MET A 107 4.98 13.25 -3.24
N ASP A 108 5.12 13.78 -4.46
CA ASP A 108 4.05 13.83 -5.44
C ASP A 108 3.55 12.42 -5.80
N THR A 109 2.30 12.33 -6.25
CA THR A 109 1.76 11.06 -6.71
C THR A 109 2.45 10.63 -8.00
N VAL A 110 3.02 9.43 -8.01
CA VAL A 110 3.53 8.79 -9.23
C VAL A 110 2.42 7.92 -9.79
N LEU A 111 2.08 8.14 -11.05
CA LEU A 111 1.10 7.34 -11.81
C LEU A 111 1.84 6.49 -12.85
N ASN A 112 1.17 5.45 -13.34
CA ASN A 112 1.65 4.59 -14.43
C ASN A 112 3.01 3.93 -14.17
N LEU A 113 3.26 3.52 -12.91
CA LEU A 113 4.45 2.75 -12.58
C LEU A 113 4.19 1.28 -12.91
N GLY A 114 5.04 0.67 -13.74
CA GLY A 114 4.96 -0.73 -14.13
C GLY A 114 5.68 -1.02 -15.43
#